data_AF-A0A4V6RXQ8-F1
#
_entry.id   AF-A0A4V6RXQ8-F1
#
_cell.length_a   1.000
_cell.length_b   1.000
_cell.length_c   1.000
_cell.angle_alpha   90.00
_cell.angle_beta   90.00
_cell.angle_gamma   90.00
#
_symmetry.space_group_name_H-M   'P 1'
#
loop_
_entity.id
_entity.type
_entity.pdbx_description
1 polymer ?
#
loop_
_entity_poly.entity_id
_entity_poly.type
_entity_poly.pdbx_seq_one_letter_code
_entity_poly.pdbx_strand_id
1 'polypeptide(L)'
;MQTRVDLLHLMAHLDELAGSFVGGWVCIERNNRPWRAQTLRDVTSDTLTTSSGHEYAREDGKSRFDGRDNGRDICLRPLTRERLEYLMVSDALKAAEKMKIGMMRRREWQELVPAAYLILKTAQTLQAVDRVRSAPAEDGADLGTD
;
A
#
# COMPACT_ATOMS: atom_id res chain seq x y z
N MET A 1 -9.60 17.76 -10.39
CA MET A 1 -10.17 16.41 -10.62
C MET A 1 -9.00 15.43 -10.57
N GLN A 2 -8.87 14.64 -9.50
CA GLN A 2 -7.73 13.73 -9.35
C GLN A 2 -8.00 12.49 -10.20
N THR A 3 -7.28 12.35 -11.31
CA THR A 3 -7.35 11.16 -12.17
C THR A 3 -7.01 9.94 -11.32
N ARG A 4 -7.92 8.96 -11.28
CA ARG A 4 -7.71 7.73 -10.52
C ARG A 4 -6.55 6.99 -11.18
N VAL A 5 -5.51 6.70 -10.41
CA VAL A 5 -4.32 5.98 -10.91
C VAL A 5 -4.75 4.56 -11.28
N ASP A 6 -4.41 4.13 -12.49
CA ASP A 6 -4.53 2.74 -12.89
C ASP A 6 -3.31 1.96 -12.38
N LEU A 7 -3.47 1.33 -11.22
CA LEU A 7 -2.41 0.55 -10.58
C LEU A 7 -2.04 -0.70 -11.38
N LEU A 8 -2.94 -1.23 -12.21
CA LEU A 8 -2.65 -2.39 -13.06
C LEU A 8 -1.74 -2.00 -14.22
N HIS A 9 -2.03 -0.88 -14.87
CA HIS A 9 -1.14 -0.31 -15.89
C HIS A 9 0.24 0.00 -15.29
N LEU A 10 0.28 0.62 -14.12
CA LEU A 10 1.54 0.93 -13.44
C LEU A 10 2.34 -0.33 -13.07
N MET A 11 1.66 -1.44 -12.75
CA MET A 11 2.30 -2.71 -12.44
C MET A 11 2.92 -3.36 -13.68
N ALA A 12 2.24 -3.25 -14.83
CA ALA A 12 2.71 -3.81 -16.10
C ALA A 12 3.96 -3.09 -16.64
N HIS A 13 4.12 -1.80 -16.34
CA HIS A 13 5.19 -0.94 -16.86
C HIS A 13 6.06 -0.35 -15.75
N LEU A 14 6.16 -1.03 -14.60
CA LEU A 14 6.79 -0.48 -13.41
C LEU A 14 8.23 -0.03 -13.65
N ASP A 15 9.02 -0.85 -14.35
CA ASP A 15 10.45 -0.59 -14.58
C ASP A 15 10.69 0.63 -15.49
N GLU A 16 9.73 0.96 -16.34
CA GLU A 16 9.78 2.12 -17.25
C GLU A 16 9.27 3.39 -16.58
N LEU A 17 8.27 3.24 -15.70
CA LEU A 17 7.51 4.35 -15.14
C LEU A 17 8.03 4.79 -13.77
N ALA A 18 8.66 3.91 -12.99
CA ALA A 18 9.12 4.24 -11.64
C ALA A 18 10.48 4.95 -11.66
N GLY A 19 10.58 6.04 -10.90
CA GLY A 19 11.86 6.71 -10.71
C GLY A 19 11.76 8.16 -10.24
N SER A 20 12.91 8.71 -9.88
CA SER A 20 13.05 10.08 -9.37
C SER A 20 13.39 11.07 -10.49
N PHE A 21 12.58 11.07 -11.55
CA PHE A 21 12.69 11.98 -12.69
C PHE A 21 11.32 12.62 -12.97
N VAL A 22 11.28 13.72 -13.74
CA VAL A 22 10.02 14.40 -14.09
C VAL A 22 9.13 13.46 -14.90
N GLY A 23 7.89 13.28 -14.46
CA GLY A 23 6.94 12.30 -15.00
C GLY A 23 7.06 10.90 -14.37
N GLY A 24 8.16 10.61 -13.68
CA GLY A 24 8.39 9.35 -12.97
C GLY A 24 7.44 9.15 -11.80
N TRP A 25 7.09 7.91 -11.55
CA TRP A 25 6.21 7.48 -10.47
C TRP A 25 7.00 7.15 -9.21
N VAL A 26 6.47 7.64 -8.09
CA VAL A 26 6.99 7.45 -6.74
C VAL A 26 5.87 7.03 -5.80
N CYS A 27 6.23 6.43 -4.67
CA CYS A 27 5.32 6.08 -3.60
C CYS A 27 5.37 7.16 -2.52
N ILE A 28 4.21 7.69 -2.13
CA ILE A 28 4.07 8.44 -0.90
C ILE A 28 3.75 7.45 0.21
N GLU A 29 4.60 7.39 1.22
CA GLU A 29 4.37 6.65 2.45
C GLU A 29 3.87 7.58 3.55
N ARG A 30 3.00 7.05 4.41
CA ARG A 30 2.54 7.71 5.62
C ARG A 30 2.66 6.74 6.78
N ASN A 31 3.35 7.15 7.85
CA ASN A 31 3.67 6.29 9.00
C ASN A 31 4.33 4.96 8.56
N ASN A 32 5.31 5.04 7.66
CA ASN A 32 6.03 3.88 7.09
C ASN A 32 5.13 2.85 6.36
N ARG A 33 3.98 3.28 5.83
CA ARG A 33 3.10 2.43 5.01
C ARG A 33 2.82 3.09 3.66
N PRO A 34 2.83 2.34 2.55
CA PRO A 34 2.44 2.88 1.25
C PRO A 34 1.04 3.48 1.31
N TRP A 35 0.91 4.75 0.94
CA TRP A 35 -0.36 5.48 1.02
C TRP A 35 -0.95 5.71 -0.36
N ARG A 36 -0.14 6.20 -1.31
CA ARG A 36 -0.56 6.40 -2.71
C ARG A 36 0.64 6.46 -3.64
N ALA A 37 0.44 6.07 -4.89
CA ALA A 37 1.39 6.32 -5.98
C ALA A 37 1.15 7.70 -6.58
N GLN A 38 2.22 8.39 -6.96
CA GLN A 38 2.10 9.72 -7.56
C GLN A 38 3.25 10.03 -8.51
N THR A 39 2.98 10.86 -9.51
CA THR A 39 4.01 11.36 -10.43
C THR A 39 4.75 12.56 -9.87
N LEU A 40 6.03 12.68 -10.22
CA LEU A 40 6.83 13.88 -10.00
C LEU A 40 6.58 14.89 -11.12
N ARG A 41 6.32 16.13 -10.74
CA ARG A 41 6.16 17.28 -11.64
C ARG A 41 7.47 18.02 -11.83
N ASP A 42 8.26 18.13 -10.76
CA ASP A 42 9.54 18.83 -10.78
C ASP A 42 10.56 18.14 -9.88
N VAL A 43 11.83 18.19 -10.26
CA VAL A 43 12.95 17.53 -9.60
C VAL A 43 14.15 18.47 -9.62
N THR A 44 14.53 18.96 -8.45
CA THR A 44 15.74 19.79 -8.27
C THR A 44 16.80 19.02 -7.46
N SER A 45 17.94 19.67 -7.21
CA SER A 45 18.99 19.15 -6.30
C SER A 45 18.42 18.83 -4.92
N ASP A 46 17.60 19.74 -4.40
CA ASP A 46 17.22 19.75 -2.98
C ASP A 46 15.76 19.39 -2.75
N THR A 47 14.93 19.36 -3.80
CA THR A 47 13.48 19.15 -3.67
C THR A 47 12.91 18.25 -4.76
N LEU A 48 11.86 17.51 -4.39
CA LEU A 48 10.98 16.78 -5.30
C LEU A 48 9.57 17.35 -5.16
N THR A 49 8.95 17.70 -6.28
CA THR A 49 7.58 18.21 -6.30
C THR A 49 6.67 17.23 -6.99
N THR A 50 5.61 16.80 -6.32
CA THR A 50 4.61 15.88 -6.88
C THR A 50 3.62 16.61 -7.78
N SER A 51 2.87 15.86 -8.60
CA SER A 51 1.81 16.40 -9.46
C SER A 51 0.65 17.08 -8.70
N SER A 52 0.50 16.85 -7.40
CA SER A 52 -0.44 17.59 -6.53
C SER A 52 0.17 18.86 -5.94
N GLY A 53 1.37 19.25 -6.37
CA GLY A 53 2.07 20.44 -5.90
C GLY A 53 2.63 20.34 -4.49
N HIS A 54 2.82 19.12 -3.95
CA HIS A 54 3.44 18.92 -2.65
C HIS A 54 4.95 18.77 -2.82
N GLU A 55 5.71 19.50 -2.02
CA GLU A 55 7.18 19.56 -2.05
C GLU A 55 7.79 18.71 -0.95
N TYR A 56 8.90 18.05 -1.30
CA TYR A 56 9.62 17.13 -0.42
C TYR A 56 11.10 17.44 -0.50
N ALA A 57 11.75 17.67 0.63
CA ALA A 57 13.20 17.86 0.71
C ALA A 57 13.91 16.55 0.35
N ARG A 58 14.99 16.63 -0.45
CA ARG A 58 15.87 15.50 -0.76
C ARG A 58 16.96 15.43 0.29
N GLU A 59 16.80 14.54 1.25
CA GLU A 59 17.87 14.14 2.16
C GLU A 59 18.41 12.77 1.72
N ASP A 60 19.70 12.50 1.96
CA ASP A 60 20.39 11.30 1.49
C ASP A 60 19.59 10.01 1.75
N GLY A 61 19.02 9.44 0.69
CA GLY A 61 18.23 8.20 0.71
C GLY A 61 16.78 8.32 1.19
N LYS A 62 16.30 9.50 1.60
CA LYS A 62 14.90 9.75 2.02
C LYS A 62 14.43 11.12 1.56
N SER A 63 13.42 11.16 0.69
CA SER A 63 12.75 12.43 0.38
C SER A 63 11.62 12.66 1.37
N ARG A 64 11.75 13.66 2.24
CA ARG A 64 10.80 13.91 3.34
C ARG A 64 9.90 15.08 3.04
N PHE A 65 8.64 14.97 3.45
CA PHE A 65 7.70 16.07 3.29
C PHE A 65 8.07 17.17 4.29
N ASP A 66 8.35 18.38 3.79
CA ASP A 66 8.70 19.54 4.63
C ASP A 66 7.45 20.29 5.15
N GLY A 67 6.25 19.85 4.74
CA GLY A 67 5.01 20.44 5.22
C GLY A 67 4.72 20.12 6.68
N ARG A 68 4.16 21.10 7.41
CA ARG A 68 3.66 21.01 8.79
C ARG A 68 2.44 20.07 8.93
N ASP A 69 2.51 18.83 8.47
CA ASP A 69 1.38 17.89 8.60
C ASP A 69 1.41 17.21 9.97
N ASN A 70 1.09 17.99 11.03
CA ASN A 70 0.65 17.55 12.35
C ASN A 70 1.34 16.30 12.93
N GLY A 71 2.67 16.21 12.85
CA GLY A 71 3.46 15.12 13.44
C GLY A 71 3.36 13.77 12.71
N ARG A 72 2.84 13.73 11.47
CA ARG A 72 2.81 12.50 10.67
C ARG A 72 4.09 12.38 9.84
N ASP A 73 4.74 11.21 9.90
CA ASP A 73 5.89 10.90 9.06
C ASP A 73 5.41 10.60 7.63
N ILE A 74 5.50 11.61 6.75
CA ILE A 74 5.16 11.50 5.33
C ILE A 74 6.46 11.60 4.53
N CYS A 75 6.73 10.56 3.73
CA CYS A 75 7.92 10.52 2.91
C CYS A 75 7.62 10.05 1.49
N LEU A 76 8.43 10.53 0.56
CA LEU A 76 8.54 10.02 -0.79
C LEU A 76 9.58 8.91 -0.83
N ARG A 77 9.18 7.80 -1.44
CA ARG A 77 10.01 6.61 -1.64
C ARG A 77 9.96 6.15 -3.10
N PRO A 78 10.99 5.43 -3.57
CA PRO A 78 10.91 4.73 -4.84
C PRO A 78 9.65 3.86 -4.89
N LEU A 79 8.95 3.89 -6.01
CA LEU A 79 7.83 2.98 -6.23
C LEU A 79 8.39 1.60 -6.58
N THR A 80 8.32 0.67 -5.63
CA THR A 80 8.73 -0.73 -5.82
C THR A 80 7.50 -1.60 -6.08
N ARG A 81 7.73 -2.81 -6.63
CA ARG A 81 6.67 -3.82 -6.85
C ARG A 81 5.89 -4.09 -5.56
N GLU A 82 6.59 -4.37 -4.46
CA GLU A 82 5.99 -4.62 -3.14
C GLU A 82 5.07 -3.46 -2.68
N ARG A 83 5.51 -2.21 -2.85
CA ARG A 83 4.71 -1.04 -2.48
C ARG A 83 3.48 -0.91 -3.35
N LEU A 84 3.62 -1.21 -4.65
CA LEU A 84 2.50 -1.18 -5.57
C LEU A 84 1.48 -2.29 -5.27
N GLU A 85 1.95 -3.51 -4.98
CA GLU A 85 1.11 -4.63 -4.53
C GLU A 85 0.34 -4.28 -3.26
N TYR A 86 0.98 -3.63 -2.29
CA TYR A 86 0.31 -3.13 -1.09
C TYR A 86 -0.82 -2.16 -1.44
N LEU A 87 -0.55 -1.18 -2.32
CA LEU A 87 -1.56 -0.21 -2.76
C LEU A 87 -2.73 -0.89 -3.48
N MET A 88 -2.44 -1.89 -4.33
CA MET A 88 -3.47 -2.68 -5.01
C MET A 88 -4.37 -3.42 -4.03
N VAL A 89 -3.80 -4.07 -3.01
CA VAL A 89 -4.59 -4.73 -1.95
C VAL A 89 -5.44 -3.71 -1.20
N SER A 90 -4.86 -2.55 -0.83
CA SER A 90 -5.60 -1.49 -0.15
C SER A 90 -6.78 -0.99 -0.98
N ASP A 91 -6.58 -0.76 -2.27
CA ASP A 91 -7.63 -0.27 -3.19
C ASP A 91 -8.70 -1.32 -3.44
N ALA A 92 -8.32 -2.61 -3.55
CA ALA A 92 -9.27 -3.71 -3.68
C ALA A 92 -10.17 -3.82 -2.44
N LEU A 93 -9.61 -3.74 -1.23
CA LEU A 93 -10.38 -3.79 0.02
C LEU A 93 -11.33 -2.59 0.16
N LYS A 94 -10.85 -1.37 -0.15
CA LYS A 94 -11.70 -0.16 -0.16
C LYS A 94 -12.80 -0.24 -1.22
N ALA A 95 -12.52 -0.83 -2.37
CA ALA A 95 -13.52 -1.02 -3.41
C ALA A 95 -14.58 -2.03 -2.96
N ALA A 96 -14.17 -3.14 -2.35
CA ALA A 96 -15.07 -4.17 -1.83
C ALA A 96 -16.03 -3.61 -0.76
N GLU A 97 -15.53 -2.77 0.17
CA GLU A 97 -16.36 -2.10 1.19
C GLU A 97 -17.47 -1.23 0.57
N LYS A 98 -17.20 -0.62 -0.59
CA LYS A 98 -18.13 0.29 -1.28
C LYS A 98 -19.07 -0.42 -2.26
N MET A 99 -18.88 -1.72 -2.49
CA MET A 99 -19.70 -2.47 -3.44
C MET A 99 -21.13 -2.64 -2.93
N LYS A 100 -22.12 -2.26 -3.76
CA LYS A 100 -23.54 -2.44 -3.46
C LYS A 100 -24.02 -3.81 -3.96
N ILE A 101 -23.68 -4.86 -3.22
CA ILE A 101 -23.97 -6.26 -3.60
C ILE A 101 -25.46 -6.49 -3.92
N GLY A 102 -26.37 -5.89 -3.12
CA GLY A 102 -27.82 -6.01 -3.34
C GLY A 102 -28.34 -5.39 -4.65
N MET A 103 -27.52 -4.60 -5.35
CA MET A 103 -27.86 -4.02 -6.65
C MET A 103 -27.19 -4.74 -7.84
N MET A 104 -26.34 -5.74 -7.57
CA MET A 104 -25.61 -6.46 -8.61
C MET A 104 -26.51 -7.50 -9.29
N ARG A 105 -26.38 -7.60 -10.61
CA ARG A 105 -26.98 -8.66 -11.42
C ARG A 105 -26.27 -9.98 -11.14
N ARG A 106 -26.96 -11.09 -11.45
CA ARG A 106 -26.42 -12.44 -11.25
C ARG A 106 -25.03 -12.65 -11.85
N ARG A 107 -24.84 -12.19 -13.09
CA ARG A 107 -23.57 -12.30 -13.80
C ARG A 107 -22.44 -11.56 -13.08
N GLU A 108 -22.72 -10.36 -12.57
CA GLU A 108 -21.72 -9.50 -11.93
C GLU A 108 -21.20 -10.11 -10.62
N TRP A 109 -22.09 -10.62 -9.76
CA TRP A 109 -21.62 -11.27 -8.53
C TRP A 109 -20.96 -12.63 -8.80
N GLN A 110 -21.38 -13.36 -9.84
CA GLN A 110 -20.73 -14.61 -10.26
C GLN A 110 -19.26 -14.40 -10.68
N GLU A 111 -18.97 -13.28 -11.35
CA GLU A 111 -17.59 -12.91 -11.70
C GLU A 111 -16.73 -12.60 -10.45
N LEU A 112 -17.35 -12.19 -9.33
CA LEU A 112 -16.66 -11.89 -8.08
C LEU A 112 -16.45 -13.10 -7.17
N VAL A 113 -17.20 -14.20 -7.35
CA VAL A 113 -17.13 -15.40 -6.48
C VAL A 113 -15.71 -15.94 -6.33
N PRO A 114 -14.90 -16.12 -7.40
CA PRO A 114 -13.54 -16.65 -7.25
C PRO A 114 -12.65 -15.74 -6.40
N ALA A 115 -12.74 -14.42 -6.59
CA ALA A 115 -11.98 -13.46 -5.81
C ALA A 115 -12.42 -13.45 -4.34
N ALA A 116 -13.73 -13.48 -4.07
CA ALA A 116 -14.28 -13.54 -2.72
C ALA A 116 -13.81 -14.79 -1.98
N TYR A 117 -13.82 -15.96 -2.65
CA TYR A 117 -13.33 -17.21 -2.09
C TYR A 117 -11.85 -17.12 -1.68
N LEU A 118 -10.99 -16.57 -2.55
CA LEU A 118 -9.57 -16.39 -2.24
C LEU A 118 -9.36 -15.45 -1.05
N ILE A 119 -10.09 -14.34 -0.98
CA ILE A 119 -10.00 -13.38 0.12
C ILE A 119 -10.38 -14.06 1.45
N LEU A 120 -11.52 -14.76 1.48
CA LEU A 120 -12.00 -15.45 2.69
C LEU A 120 -11.02 -16.53 3.16
N LYS A 121 -10.49 -17.33 2.23
CA LYS A 121 -9.50 -18.37 2.54
C LYS A 121 -8.22 -17.76 3.12
N THR A 122 -7.70 -16.70 2.49
CA THR A 122 -6.50 -16.00 2.99
C THR A 122 -6.73 -15.38 4.35
N ALA A 123 -7.90 -14.76 4.59
CA ALA A 123 -8.25 -14.18 5.88
C ALA A 123 -8.28 -15.24 6.99
N GLN A 124 -8.83 -16.42 6.72
CA GLN A 124 -8.82 -17.55 7.67
C GLN A 124 -7.39 -18.00 7.99
N THR A 125 -6.52 -18.12 6.98
CA THR A 125 -5.11 -18.47 7.16
C THR A 125 -4.39 -17.43 8.03
N LEU A 126 -4.58 -16.14 7.76
CA LEU A 126 -3.96 -15.07 8.54
C LEU A 126 -4.45 -15.05 10.00
N GLN A 127 -5.76 -15.22 10.23
CA GLN A 127 -6.31 -15.34 11.58
C GLN A 127 -5.75 -16.55 12.33
N ALA A 128 -5.55 -17.68 11.66
CA ALA A 128 -4.92 -18.85 12.27
C ALA A 128 -3.46 -18.56 12.68
N VAL A 129 -2.70 -17.86 11.83
CA VAL A 129 -1.32 -17.44 12.15
C VAL A 129 -1.28 -16.50 13.35
N ASP A 130 -2.20 -15.52 13.42
CA ASP A 130 -2.25 -14.57 14.54
C ASP A 130 -2.59 -15.27 15.86
N ARG A 131 -3.46 -16.29 15.83
CA ARG A 131 -3.77 -17.12 17.01
C ARG A 131 -2.54 -17.89 17.51
N VAL A 132 -1.73 -18.44 16.61
CA VAL A 132 -0.49 -19.15 16.97
C VAL A 132 0.54 -18.18 17.55
N ARG A 133 0.68 -16.97 16.97
CA ARG A 133 1.60 -15.94 17.47
C ARG A 133 1.20 -15.34 18.80
N SER A 134 -0.10 -15.35 19.11
CA SER A 134 -0.66 -14.80 20.34
C SER A 134 -0.84 -15.87 21.43
N ALA A 135 -0.49 -17.13 21.16
CA ALA A 135 -0.49 -18.17 22.18
C ALA A 135 0.62 -17.85 23.19
N PRO A 136 0.33 -17.80 24.50
CA PRO A 136 1.38 -17.68 25.51
C PRO A 136 2.35 -18.84 25.31
N ALA A 137 3.65 -18.56 25.40
CA ALA A 137 4.64 -19.63 25.50
C ALA A 137 4.19 -20.52 26.65
N GLU A 138 3.89 -21.79 26.39
CA GLU A 138 3.65 -22.73 27.47
C GLU A 138 4.90 -22.72 28.34
N ASP A 139 4.76 -22.15 29.55
CA ASP A 139 5.77 -22.21 30.59
C ASP A 139 6.12 -23.69 30.73
N GLY A 140 7.36 -24.02 30.35
CA GLY A 140 7.92 -25.34 30.53
C GLY A 140 7.82 -25.67 32.01
N ALA A 141 6.83 -26.50 32.34
CA ALA A 141 6.60 -27.00 33.67
C ALA A 141 7.87 -27.68 34.16
N ASP A 142 8.52 -27.02 35.12
CA ASP A 142 9.10 -27.58 36.33
C ASP A 142 9.55 -29.04 36.17
N LEU A 143 10.77 -29.23 35.68
CA LEU A 143 11.51 -30.47 35.88
C LEU A 143 11.89 -30.52 37.37
N GLY A 144 10.93 -30.99 38.17
CA GLY A 144 11.17 -31.41 39.55
C GLY A 144 12.37 -32.35 39.56
N THR A 145 13.45 -31.86 40.15
CA THR A 145 14.62 -32.66 40.51
C THR A 145 14.38 -33.14 41.93
N ASP A 146 13.98 -34.40 42.05
CA ASP A 146 14.21 -35.20 43.26
C ASP A 146 15.58 -35.88 43.15
#